data_AF-A0A5C8SY16-F1
#
_entry.id   AF-A0A5C8SY16-F1
#
_cell.length_a   1.000
_cell.length_b   1.000
_cell.length_c   1.000
_cell.angle_alpha   90.00
_cell.angle_beta   90.00
_cell.angle_gamma   90.00
#
_symmetry.space_group_name_H-M   'P 1'
#
loop_
_entity.id
_entity.type
_entity.pdbx_description
1 polymer ?
#
loop_
_entity_poly.entity_id
_entity_poly.type
_entity_poly.pdbx_seq_one_letter_code
_entity_poly.pdbx_strand_id
1 'polypeptide(L)'
;MTHARIVTLDTAADPIHAAIQRHRTAYDAYQVASEGEASMIANDDYDAATDALVTTPCASRFGALALFGHLRWWLGEEAEFSAAHQPGYGIAEARVADLTLFLGSNLPPVTIPYAFPSGRLPPAPSRLLPGVDRYSQHAALAPANEALPGEDEPWQAVAAIRPDTAFAHGRRFIGMAGELLAAVAIIGGGCVLTGLASLL
;
A
#
# COMPACT_ATOMS: atom_id res chain seq x y z
N MET A 1 29.21 33.48 14.52
CA MET A 1 27.80 33.66 14.90
C MET A 1 26.99 32.63 14.14
N THR A 2 26.63 31.54 14.81
CA THR A 2 25.98 30.38 14.18
C THR A 2 24.47 30.56 14.30
N HIS A 3 23.78 30.80 13.18
CA HIS A 3 22.33 30.88 13.15
C HIS A 3 21.74 29.48 13.33
N ALA A 4 21.35 29.16 14.56
CA ALA A 4 20.50 28.01 14.86
C ALA A 4 19.13 28.26 14.23
N ARG A 5 18.86 27.59 13.11
CA ARG A 5 17.54 27.58 12.48
C ARG A 5 16.65 26.65 13.30
N ILE A 6 15.84 27.22 14.17
CA ILE A 6 14.78 26.48 14.87
C ILE A 6 13.78 26.05 13.80
N VAL A 7 13.78 24.75 13.47
CA VAL A 7 12.72 24.14 12.69
C VAL A 7 11.50 24.08 13.60
N THR A 8 10.58 25.04 13.44
CA THR A 8 9.24 24.92 13.98
C THR A 8 8.56 23.76 13.27
N LEU A 9 8.58 22.57 13.89
CA LEU A 9 7.67 21.49 13.56
C LEU A 9 6.26 22.02 13.83
N ASP A 10 5.46 22.14 12.78
CA ASP A 10 4.03 22.41 12.91
C ASP A 10 3.44 21.29 13.78
N THR A 11 2.92 21.66 14.96
CA THR A 11 2.30 20.75 15.94
C THR A 11 0.87 20.37 15.57
N ALA A 12 0.42 20.69 14.36
CA ALA A 12 -0.85 20.18 13.84
C ALA A 12 -0.89 18.65 14.03
N ALA A 13 -1.96 18.16 14.68
CA ALA A 13 -2.17 16.74 14.90
C ALA A 13 -2.13 16.03 13.54
N ASP A 14 -1.44 14.87 13.48
CA ASP A 14 -1.31 14.11 12.24
C ASP A 14 -2.72 13.84 11.66
N PRO A 15 -3.03 14.30 10.42
CA PRO A 15 -4.38 14.21 9.85
C PRO A 15 -4.91 12.78 9.80
N ILE A 16 -4.01 11.79 9.81
CA ILE A 16 -4.39 10.38 9.83
C ILE A 16 -5.17 9.97 11.08
N HIS A 17 -4.96 10.64 12.23
CA HIS A 17 -5.73 10.32 13.44
C HIS A 17 -7.21 10.66 13.29
N ALA A 18 -7.53 11.78 12.64
CA ALA A 18 -8.91 12.14 12.35
C ALA A 18 -9.55 11.17 11.35
N ALA A 19 -8.80 10.72 10.34
CA ALA A 19 -9.27 9.71 9.39
C ALA A 19 -9.54 8.35 10.05
N ILE A 20 -8.64 7.90 10.93
CA ILE A 20 -8.82 6.66 11.73
C ILE A 20 -10.09 6.76 12.58
N GLN A 21 -10.29 7.88 13.28
CA GLN A 21 -11.47 8.09 14.13
C GLN A 21 -12.76 8.09 13.30
N ARG A 22 -12.76 8.75 12.14
CA ARG A 22 -13.91 8.76 11.22
C ARG A 22 -14.24 7.35 10.73
N HIS A 23 -13.23 6.61 10.29
CA HIS A 23 -13.41 5.22 9.85
C HIS A 23 -13.97 4.34 10.97
N ARG A 24 -13.42 4.42 12.19
CA ARG A 24 -13.96 3.67 13.34
C ARG A 24 -15.43 4.01 13.62
N THR A 25 -15.75 5.30 13.62
CA THR A 25 -17.12 5.76 13.86
C THR A 25 -18.09 5.25 12.80
N ALA A 26 -17.69 5.29 11.53
CA ALA A 26 -18.52 4.79 10.42
C ALA A 26 -18.67 3.26 10.48
N TYR A 27 -17.59 2.54 10.79
CA TYR A 27 -17.61 1.09 11.01
C TYR A 27 -18.59 0.70 12.11
N ASP A 28 -18.51 1.33 13.28
CA ASP A 28 -19.38 1.03 14.41
C ASP A 28 -20.85 1.33 14.08
N ALA A 29 -21.12 2.40 13.32
CA ALA A 29 -22.46 2.74 12.86
C ALA A 29 -23.01 1.71 11.86
N TYR A 30 -22.17 1.24 10.92
CA TYR A 30 -22.53 0.20 9.97
C TYR A 30 -22.90 -1.12 10.67
N GLN A 31 -22.12 -1.53 11.68
CA GLN A 31 -22.34 -2.78 12.41
C GLN A 31 -23.66 -2.85 13.18
N VAL A 32 -24.23 -1.71 13.58
CA VAL A 32 -25.49 -1.66 14.36
C VAL A 32 -26.68 -1.16 13.53
N ALA A 33 -26.49 -0.85 12.25
CA ALA A 33 -27.55 -0.33 11.40
C ALA A 33 -28.62 -1.38 11.13
N SER A 34 -29.89 -0.98 11.24
CA SER A 34 -31.02 -1.85 10.88
C SER A 34 -31.06 -2.10 9.38
N GLU A 35 -31.49 -3.30 8.98
CA GLU A 35 -31.69 -3.65 7.56
C GLU A 35 -32.57 -2.63 6.82
N GLY A 36 -32.29 -2.45 5.53
CA GLY A 36 -32.98 -1.50 4.67
C GLY A 36 -32.18 -0.21 4.47
N GLU A 37 -32.87 0.93 4.44
CA GLU A 37 -32.29 2.23 4.09
C GLU A 37 -31.15 2.66 5.04
N ALA A 38 -31.31 2.44 6.34
CA ALA A 38 -30.30 2.81 7.33
C ALA A 38 -28.97 2.06 7.13
N SER A 39 -29.03 0.76 6.81
CA SER A 39 -27.85 -0.04 6.51
C SER A 39 -27.17 0.39 5.21
N MET A 40 -27.93 0.76 4.17
CA MET A 40 -27.35 1.28 2.93
C MET A 40 -26.61 2.62 3.16
N ILE A 41 -27.23 3.55 3.89
CA ILE A 41 -26.59 4.84 4.22
C ILE A 41 -25.32 4.64 5.05
N ALA A 42 -25.39 3.77 6.07
CA ALA A 42 -24.23 3.50 6.92
C ALA A 42 -23.10 2.81 6.14
N ASN A 43 -23.44 1.96 5.16
CA ASN A 43 -22.46 1.36 4.25
C ASN A 43 -21.76 2.42 3.39
N ASP A 44 -22.53 3.32 2.76
CA ASP A 44 -21.98 4.39 1.93
C ASP A 44 -21.05 5.33 2.73
N ASP A 45 -21.45 5.68 3.97
CA ASP A 45 -20.62 6.49 4.87
C ASP A 45 -19.33 5.78 5.28
N TYR A 46 -19.41 4.47 5.48
CA TYR A 46 -18.27 3.62 5.80
C TYR A 46 -17.32 3.44 4.61
N ASP A 47 -17.83 3.26 3.39
CA ASP A 47 -17.04 3.23 2.17
C ASP A 47 -16.32 4.57 1.94
N ALA A 48 -17.04 5.70 2.11
CA ALA A 48 -16.46 7.03 2.02
C ALA A 48 -15.38 7.26 3.10
N ALA A 49 -15.56 6.74 4.31
CA ALA A 49 -14.56 6.82 5.36
C ALA A 49 -13.34 5.93 5.07
N THR A 50 -13.53 4.79 4.43
CA THR A 50 -12.45 3.90 3.97
C THR A 50 -11.61 4.55 2.89
N ASP A 51 -12.22 5.16 1.87
CA ASP A 51 -11.51 5.88 0.82
C ASP A 51 -10.69 7.05 1.41
N ALA A 52 -11.29 7.84 2.30
CA ALA A 52 -10.58 8.91 3.01
C ALA A 52 -9.41 8.36 3.84
N LEU A 53 -9.59 7.25 4.56
CA LEU A 53 -8.56 6.64 5.38
C LEU A 53 -7.34 6.20 4.55
N VAL A 54 -7.56 5.48 3.45
CA VAL A 54 -6.47 4.92 2.65
C VAL A 54 -5.74 6.00 1.82
N THR A 55 -6.38 7.12 1.53
CA THR A 55 -5.78 8.25 0.80
C THR A 55 -5.14 9.31 1.71
N THR A 56 -5.49 9.36 2.99
CA THR A 56 -4.94 10.37 3.92
C THR A 56 -3.43 10.17 4.17
N PRO A 57 -2.58 11.19 3.98
CA PRO A 57 -1.15 11.08 4.26
C PRO A 57 -0.88 11.01 5.77
N CYS A 58 0.22 10.35 6.15
CA CYS A 58 0.75 10.45 7.51
C CYS A 58 1.75 11.60 7.58
N ALA A 59 1.52 12.58 8.44
CA ALA A 59 2.46 13.70 8.66
C ALA A 59 3.64 13.32 9.57
N SER A 60 3.55 12.18 10.26
CA SER A 60 4.54 11.73 11.23
C SER A 60 4.73 10.21 11.22
N ARG A 61 5.86 9.76 11.78
CA ARG A 61 6.12 8.33 12.00
C ARG A 61 5.12 7.71 13.01
N PHE A 62 4.64 8.48 13.98
CA PHE A 62 3.64 8.02 14.94
C PHE A 62 2.27 7.82 14.28
N GLY A 63 1.86 8.72 13.39
CA GLY A 63 0.66 8.53 12.58
C GLY A 63 0.77 7.34 11.64
N ALA A 64 1.95 7.10 11.05
CA ALA A 64 2.21 5.90 10.25
C ALA A 64 2.07 4.60 11.07
N LEU A 65 2.55 4.56 12.32
CA LEU A 65 2.35 3.43 13.23
C LEU A 65 0.88 3.24 13.60
N ALA A 66 0.15 4.34 13.86
CA ALA A 66 -1.27 4.28 14.17
C ALA A 66 -2.09 3.73 13.00
N LEU A 67 -1.82 4.22 11.77
CA LEU A 67 -2.45 3.73 10.56
C LEU A 67 -2.14 2.24 10.33
N PHE A 68 -0.88 1.84 10.51
CA PHE A 68 -0.48 0.45 10.35
C PHE A 68 -1.24 -0.48 11.29
N GLY A 69 -1.35 -0.13 12.58
CA GLY A 69 -2.13 -0.90 13.55
C GLY A 69 -3.61 -0.96 13.20
N HIS A 70 -4.20 0.18 12.80
CA HIS A 70 -5.62 0.28 12.45
C HIS A 70 -5.97 -0.54 11.20
N LEU A 71 -5.19 -0.43 10.13
CA LEU A 71 -5.44 -1.21 8.90
C LEU A 71 -5.27 -2.71 9.13
N ARG A 72 -4.30 -3.13 9.94
CA ARG A 72 -4.13 -4.56 10.27
C ARG A 72 -5.30 -5.13 11.06
N TRP A 73 -5.87 -4.36 11.98
CA TRP A 73 -7.10 -4.75 12.66
C TRP A 73 -8.24 -4.89 11.65
N TRP A 74 -8.43 -3.86 10.82
CA TRP A 74 -9.54 -3.82 9.87
C TRP A 74 -9.51 -4.96 8.84
N LEU A 75 -8.33 -5.20 8.24
CA LEU A 75 -8.12 -6.32 7.31
C LEU A 75 -8.33 -7.69 8.00
N GLY A 76 -8.12 -7.78 9.31
CA GLY A 76 -8.38 -8.99 10.07
C GLY A 76 -9.88 -9.24 10.27
N GLU A 77 -10.64 -8.21 10.65
CA GLU A 77 -12.09 -8.30 10.86
C GLU A 77 -12.84 -8.55 9.55
N GLU A 78 -12.48 -7.84 8.49
CA GLU A 78 -13.22 -7.85 7.22
C GLU A 78 -12.70 -8.87 6.20
N ALA A 79 -11.82 -9.79 6.60
CA ALA A 79 -11.20 -10.76 5.71
C ALA A 79 -12.22 -11.61 4.93
N GLU A 80 -13.27 -12.07 5.63
CA GLU A 80 -14.36 -12.86 5.03
C GLU A 80 -15.14 -12.06 3.98
N PHE A 81 -15.26 -10.75 4.18
CA PHE A 81 -16.02 -9.83 3.33
C PHE A 81 -15.13 -9.05 2.34
N SER A 82 -13.87 -9.44 2.18
CA SER A 82 -12.87 -8.72 1.38
C SER A 82 -13.28 -8.43 -0.06
N ALA A 83 -14.10 -9.30 -0.67
CA ALA A 83 -14.64 -9.09 -2.02
C ALA A 83 -15.66 -7.95 -2.09
N ALA A 84 -16.47 -7.76 -1.04
CA ALA A 84 -17.48 -6.70 -0.97
C ALA A 84 -16.83 -5.32 -0.77
N HIS A 85 -15.70 -5.26 -0.07
CA HIS A 85 -14.97 -4.01 0.23
C HIS A 85 -13.98 -3.57 -0.86
N GLN A 86 -14.01 -4.19 -2.05
CA GLN A 86 -13.16 -3.75 -3.16
C GLN A 86 -13.68 -2.45 -3.78
N PRO A 87 -12.79 -1.50 -4.16
CA PRO A 87 -11.33 -1.62 -4.18
C PRO A 87 -10.62 -1.25 -2.86
N GLY A 88 -11.35 -0.70 -1.87
CA GLY A 88 -10.77 -0.17 -0.63
C GLY A 88 -9.91 -1.18 0.14
N TYR A 89 -10.37 -2.43 0.23
CA TYR A 89 -9.64 -3.52 0.89
C TYR A 89 -8.27 -3.76 0.24
N GLY A 90 -8.20 -3.84 -1.09
CA GLY A 90 -6.93 -4.04 -1.80
C GLY A 90 -5.97 -2.84 -1.67
N ILE A 91 -6.49 -1.61 -1.57
CA ILE A 91 -5.68 -0.42 -1.35
C ILE A 91 -5.11 -0.42 0.09
N ALA A 92 -5.89 -0.85 1.07
CA ALA A 92 -5.43 -0.99 2.44
C ALA A 92 -4.33 -2.04 2.59
N GLU A 93 -4.42 -3.18 1.88
CA GLU A 93 -3.35 -4.19 1.83
C GLU A 93 -2.05 -3.59 1.29
N ALA A 94 -2.12 -2.84 0.18
CA ALA A 94 -0.97 -2.15 -0.38
C ALA A 94 -0.38 -1.13 0.60
N ARG A 95 -1.22 -0.34 1.27
CA ARG A 95 -0.80 0.61 2.33
C ARG A 95 -0.09 -0.10 3.49
N VAL A 96 -0.60 -1.25 3.95
CA VAL A 96 0.03 -2.04 5.01
C VAL A 96 1.42 -2.53 4.58
N ALA A 97 1.56 -2.99 3.33
CA ALA A 97 2.86 -3.38 2.79
C ALA A 97 3.86 -2.21 2.76
N ASP A 98 3.44 -1.04 2.27
CA ASP A 98 4.26 0.17 2.22
C ASP A 98 4.67 0.65 3.61
N LEU A 99 3.72 0.68 4.55
CA LEU A 99 3.99 1.05 5.95
C LEU A 99 4.95 0.08 6.61
N THR A 100 4.87 -1.21 6.28
CA THR A 100 5.81 -2.21 6.80
C THR A 100 7.24 -1.93 6.36
N LEU A 101 7.43 -1.57 5.09
CA LEU A 101 8.73 -1.16 4.55
C LEU A 101 9.21 0.15 5.19
N PHE A 102 8.33 1.14 5.31
CA PHE A 102 8.64 2.45 5.89
C PHE A 102 8.99 2.37 7.39
N LEU A 103 8.26 1.55 8.14
CA LEU A 103 8.46 1.40 9.59
C LEU A 103 9.59 0.44 9.92
N GLY A 104 10.02 -0.41 8.99
CA GLY A 104 11.03 -1.42 9.20
C GLY A 104 10.56 -2.57 10.10
N SER A 105 9.25 -2.79 10.21
CA SER A 105 8.65 -3.81 11.09
C SER A 105 8.81 -5.25 10.56
N ASN A 106 9.26 -5.43 9.31
CA ASN A 106 9.68 -6.72 8.73
C ASN A 106 11.19 -7.00 8.87
N LEU A 107 11.97 -6.16 9.57
CA LEU A 107 13.34 -6.54 9.88
C LEU A 107 13.28 -7.64 10.94
N PRO A 108 13.79 -8.87 10.68
CA PRO A 108 14.10 -9.79 11.77
C PRO A 108 14.98 -9.04 12.77
N PRO A 109 14.91 -9.34 14.09
CA PRO A 109 15.70 -8.64 15.09
C PRO A 109 17.14 -8.60 14.60
N VAL A 110 17.58 -7.42 14.18
CA VAL A 110 18.95 -7.22 13.73
C VAL A 110 19.76 -7.53 14.96
N THR A 111 20.47 -8.66 14.92
CA THR A 111 21.55 -8.95 15.85
C THR A 111 22.45 -7.73 15.80
N ILE A 112 22.35 -6.88 16.82
CA ILE A 112 23.19 -5.69 16.95
C ILE A 112 24.61 -6.23 16.84
N PRO A 113 25.38 -5.89 15.79
CA PRO A 113 26.76 -6.35 15.75
C PRO A 113 27.44 -5.69 16.93
N TYR A 114 27.77 -6.49 17.95
CA TYR A 114 28.68 -6.08 19.00
C TYR A 114 29.91 -5.50 18.30
N ALA A 115 30.13 -4.19 18.46
CA ALA A 115 31.36 -3.58 18.01
C ALA A 115 32.49 -4.27 18.77
N PHE A 116 33.32 -5.05 18.07
CA PHE A 116 34.54 -5.57 18.66
C PHE A 116 35.37 -4.38 19.17
N PRO A 117 36.04 -4.50 20.34
CA PRO A 117 36.82 -3.42 20.95
C PRO A 117 38.02 -2.92 20.11
N SER A 118 38.19 -3.43 18.90
CA SER A 118 39.29 -3.11 17.98
C SER A 118 39.01 -1.96 16.99
N GLY A 119 37.84 -1.30 17.07
CA GLY A 119 37.55 -0.09 16.28
C GLY A 119 37.45 -0.29 14.77
N ARG A 120 37.45 -1.54 14.29
CA ARG A 120 37.16 -1.87 12.89
C ARG A 120 35.67 -2.10 12.72
N LEU A 121 35.05 -1.32 11.84
CA LEU A 121 33.70 -1.61 11.36
C LEU A 121 33.70 -3.03 10.77
N PRO A 122 32.76 -3.91 11.17
CA PRO A 122 32.56 -5.14 10.42
C PRO A 122 32.18 -4.78 8.98
N PRO A 123 32.52 -5.60 7.98
CA PRO A 123 32.00 -5.39 6.64
C PRO A 123 30.48 -5.28 6.74
N ALA A 124 29.92 -4.24 6.12
CA ALA A 124 28.48 -4.04 6.10
C ALA A 124 27.82 -5.38 5.74
N PRO A 125 26.80 -5.85 6.49
CA PRO A 125 26.13 -7.08 6.11
C PRO A 125 25.57 -6.85 4.71
N SER A 126 26.20 -7.48 3.73
CA SER A 126 25.64 -7.66 2.41
C SER A 126 24.21 -8.12 2.65
N ARG A 127 23.21 -7.36 2.15
CA ARG A 127 21.84 -7.86 2.09
C ARG A 127 21.91 -9.20 1.39
N LEU A 128 21.88 -10.27 2.18
CA LEU A 128 21.60 -11.61 1.71
C LEU A 128 20.14 -11.55 1.31
N LEU A 129 19.89 -11.16 0.06
CA LEU A 129 18.72 -11.63 -0.63
C LEU A 129 18.75 -13.16 -0.53
N PRO A 130 17.65 -13.80 -0.11
CA PRO A 130 17.59 -15.26 -0.12
C PRO A 130 17.99 -15.76 -1.51
N GLY A 131 19.05 -16.58 -1.58
CA GLY A 131 19.42 -17.32 -2.79
C GLY A 131 20.53 -16.75 -3.67
N VAL A 132 21.24 -15.68 -3.30
CA VAL A 132 22.39 -15.22 -4.13
C VAL A 132 23.62 -14.96 -3.27
N ASP A 133 24.42 -16.01 -3.05
CA ASP A 133 25.82 -15.84 -2.69
C ASP A 133 26.61 -15.47 -3.95
N ARG A 134 26.90 -14.17 -4.11
CA ARG A 134 27.68 -13.64 -5.25
C ARG A 134 29.17 -14.02 -5.21
N TYR A 135 29.68 -14.54 -4.09
CA TYR A 135 31.10 -14.88 -3.96
C TYR A 135 31.39 -16.36 -4.19
N SER A 136 30.38 -17.22 -4.15
CA SER A 136 30.47 -18.60 -4.61
C SER A 136 29.92 -18.72 -6.03
N GLN A 137 30.79 -18.67 -7.05
CA GLN A 137 30.44 -19.07 -8.42
C GLN A 137 30.08 -20.58 -8.56
N HIS A 138 29.96 -21.31 -7.45
CA HIS A 138 29.61 -22.73 -7.40
C HIS A 138 28.22 -23.02 -6.82
N ALA A 139 27.41 -22.01 -6.46
CA ALA A 139 26.09 -22.22 -5.84
C ALA A 139 24.90 -21.96 -6.80
N ALA A 140 25.03 -22.38 -8.06
CA ALA A 140 23.89 -22.78 -8.88
C ALA A 140 23.75 -24.31 -8.88
N LEU A 141 24.18 -24.95 -7.78
CA LEU A 141 23.78 -26.32 -7.48
C LEU A 141 22.45 -26.20 -6.76
N ALA A 142 21.40 -26.72 -7.38
CA ALA A 142 20.11 -26.95 -6.73
C ALA A 142 20.36 -27.55 -5.33
N PRO A 143 19.55 -27.20 -4.31
CA PRO A 143 19.59 -27.94 -3.05
C PRO A 143 19.42 -29.44 -3.39
N ALA A 144 20.11 -30.31 -2.66
CA ALA A 144 20.34 -31.72 -3.05
C ALA A 144 19.07 -32.58 -3.30
N ASN A 145 17.89 -32.00 -3.11
CA ASN A 145 16.56 -32.58 -3.19
C ASN A 145 15.55 -31.74 -4.00
N GLU A 146 15.96 -30.67 -4.69
CA GLU A 146 15.11 -30.03 -5.70
C GLU A 146 15.41 -30.63 -7.07
N ALA A 147 14.36 -31.01 -7.80
CA ALA A 147 14.47 -31.45 -9.18
C ALA A 147 15.05 -30.32 -10.02
N LEU A 148 16.02 -30.65 -10.88
CA LEU A 148 16.57 -29.68 -11.81
C LEU A 148 15.51 -29.31 -12.86
N PRO A 149 15.54 -28.10 -13.43
CA PRO A 149 14.60 -27.70 -14.48
C PRO A 149 14.63 -28.70 -15.64
N GLY A 150 13.55 -29.48 -15.79
CA GLY A 150 13.42 -30.56 -16.79
C GLY A 150 13.42 -31.99 -16.23
N GLU A 151 13.63 -32.17 -14.93
CA GLU A 151 13.56 -33.48 -14.24
C GLU A 151 12.18 -33.76 -13.62
N ASP A 152 11.31 -32.75 -13.52
CA ASP A 152 9.93 -32.93 -13.07
C ASP A 152 9.11 -33.68 -14.13
N GLU A 153 8.37 -34.69 -13.69
CA GLU A 153 7.35 -35.32 -14.53
C GLU A 153 6.35 -34.24 -15.00
N PRO A 154 5.86 -34.30 -16.25
CA PRO A 154 5.08 -33.21 -16.87
C PRO A 154 3.80 -32.83 -16.12
N TRP A 155 3.32 -33.68 -15.21
CA TRP A 155 2.17 -33.40 -14.35
C TRP A 155 2.52 -32.64 -13.05
N GLN A 156 3.81 -32.58 -12.66
CA GLN A 156 4.32 -31.79 -11.52
C GLN A 156 4.86 -30.41 -11.93
N ALA A 157 5.12 -30.19 -13.21
CA ALA A 157 5.58 -28.91 -13.74
C ALA A 157 4.46 -27.85 -13.67
N VAL A 158 4.22 -27.28 -12.50
CA VAL A 158 3.36 -26.10 -12.34
C VAL A 158 4.14 -24.87 -12.78
N ALA A 159 4.12 -24.59 -14.08
CA ALA A 159 4.57 -23.29 -14.58
C ALA A 159 3.77 -22.20 -13.88
N ALA A 160 4.44 -21.17 -13.36
CA ALA A 160 3.76 -19.99 -12.83
C ALA A 160 2.87 -19.42 -13.94
N ILE A 161 1.56 -19.65 -13.83
CA ILE A 161 0.57 -19.12 -14.78
C ILE A 161 0.63 -17.61 -14.61
N ARG A 162 1.24 -16.94 -15.58
CA ARG A 162 1.17 -15.49 -15.67
C ARG A 162 -0.30 -15.12 -15.79
N PRO A 163 -0.87 -14.28 -14.90
CA PRO A 163 -2.29 -13.95 -14.92
C PRO A 163 -2.57 -12.96 -16.05
N ASP A 164 -2.33 -13.37 -17.28
CA ASP A 164 -2.62 -12.61 -18.51
C ASP A 164 -4.10 -12.77 -18.87
N THR A 165 -4.98 -12.61 -17.88
CA THR A 165 -6.43 -12.73 -18.07
C THR A 165 -6.99 -11.42 -18.63
N ALA A 166 -7.99 -11.50 -19.51
CA ALA A 166 -8.66 -10.34 -20.10
C ALA A 166 -9.15 -9.32 -19.05
N PHE A 167 -9.45 -9.80 -17.83
CA PHE A 167 -9.85 -8.98 -16.69
C PHE A 167 -8.75 -8.02 -16.21
N ALA A 168 -7.48 -8.44 -16.21
CA ALA A 168 -6.35 -7.59 -15.85
C ALA A 168 -6.09 -6.47 -16.88
N HIS A 169 -6.34 -6.74 -18.16
CA HIS A 169 -6.25 -5.74 -19.22
C HIS A 169 -7.41 -4.73 -19.19
N GLY A 170 -8.63 -5.17 -18.85
CA GLY A 170 -9.82 -4.31 -18.78
C GLY A 170 -9.68 -3.15 -17.79
N ARG A 171 -9.11 -3.40 -16.60
CA ARG A 171 -8.94 -2.35 -15.57
C ARG A 171 -7.99 -1.23 -16.02
N ARG A 172 -6.94 -1.57 -16.78
CA ARG A 172 -6.00 -0.57 -17.33
C ARG A 172 -6.63 0.26 -18.45
N PHE A 173 -7.53 -0.34 -19.23
CA PHE A 173 -8.23 0.35 -20.30
C PHE A 173 -9.21 1.41 -19.78
N ILE A 174 -9.95 1.11 -18.70
CA ILE A 174 -10.91 2.05 -18.08
C ILE A 174 -10.18 3.26 -17.50
N GLY A 175 -9.05 3.05 -16.81
CA GLY A 175 -8.23 4.15 -16.29
C GLY A 175 -7.75 5.08 -17.40
N MET A 176 -7.21 4.52 -18.48
CA MET A 176 -6.72 5.30 -19.63
C MET A 176 -7.83 6.06 -20.37
N ALA A 177 -9.02 5.45 -20.51
CA ALA A 177 -10.17 6.11 -21.12
C ALA A 177 -10.70 7.29 -20.27
N GLY A 178 -10.68 7.14 -18.94
CA GLY A 178 -11.04 8.20 -18.01
C GLY A 178 -10.09 9.41 -18.08
N GLU A 179 -8.79 9.16 -18.10
CA GLU A 179 -7.78 10.22 -18.27
C GLU A 179 -7.93 10.96 -19.60
N LEU A 180 -8.20 10.23 -20.69
CA LEU A 180 -8.41 10.81 -22.01
C LEU A 180 -9.66 11.72 -22.05
N LEU A 181 -10.78 11.27 -21.47
CA LEU A 181 -12.01 12.06 -21.39
C LEU A 181 -11.83 13.32 -20.55
N ALA A 182 -11.12 13.22 -19.42
CA ALA A 182 -10.80 14.38 -18.59
C ALA A 182 -9.95 15.40 -19.36
N ALA A 183 -8.93 14.94 -20.09
CA ALA A 183 -8.10 15.81 -20.91
C ALA A 183 -8.92 16.53 -22.01
N VAL A 184 -9.79 15.81 -22.71
CA VAL A 184 -10.68 16.40 -23.74
C VAL A 184 -11.63 17.43 -23.13
N ALA A 185 -12.22 17.14 -21.96
CA ALA A 185 -13.11 18.07 -21.27
C ALA A 185 -12.40 19.36 -20.84
N ILE A 186 -11.17 19.26 -20.32
CA ILE A 186 -10.37 20.43 -19.92
C ILE A 186 -10.01 21.29 -21.14
N ILE A 187 -9.52 20.66 -22.22
CA ILE A 187 -9.11 21.38 -23.42
C ILE A 187 -10.33 22.01 -24.12
N GLY A 188 -11.39 21.22 -24.31
CA GLY A 188 -12.63 21.68 -24.94
C GLY A 188 -13.30 22.79 -24.13
N GLY A 189 -13.41 22.62 -22.81
CA GLY A 189 -13.97 23.63 -21.92
C GLY A 189 -13.19 24.94 -21.95
N GLY A 190 -11.86 24.88 -21.92
CA GLY A 190 -11.00 26.06 -22.02
C GLY A 190 -11.17 26.83 -23.34
N CYS A 191 -11.23 26.11 -24.47
CA CYS A 191 -11.47 26.72 -25.78
C CYS A 191 -12.85 27.40 -25.88
N VAL A 192 -13.90 26.75 -25.38
CA VAL A 192 -15.26 27.31 -25.39
C VAL A 192 -15.35 28.56 -24.50
N LEU A 193 -14.82 28.52 -23.27
CA LEU A 193 -14.82 29.66 -22.37
C LEU A 193 -14.04 30.85 -22.96
N THR A 194 -12.88 30.60 -23.57
CA THR A 194 -12.08 31.65 -24.20
C THR A 194 -12.81 32.25 -25.42
N GLY A 195 -13.46 31.43 -26.24
CA GLY A 195 -14.24 31.89 -27.38
C GLY A 195 -15.45 32.72 -26.97
N LEU A 196 -16.18 32.30 -25.94
CA LEU A 196 -17.34 33.01 -25.41
C LEU A 196 -16.94 34.34 -24.77
N ALA A 197 -15.83 34.37 -24.03
CA ALA A 197 -15.27 35.61 -23.47
C ALA A 197 -14.80 36.61 -24.54
N SER A 198 -14.47 36.14 -25.76
CA SER A 198 -14.08 37.02 -26.87
C SER A 198 -15.28 37.59 -27.64
N LEU A 199 -16.49 37.12 -27.35
CA LEU A 199 -17.74 37.54 -28.01
C LEU A 199 -18.62 38.46 -27.13
N LEU A 200 -18.24 38.67 -25.86
CA LEU A 200 -18.86 39.58 -24.89
C LEU A 200 -18.02 40.87 -24.76
#